data_AF-A0A1V5K1L7-F1
#
_entry.id   AF-A0A1V5K1L7-F1
#
_cell.length_a   1.000
_cell.length_b   1.000
_cell.length_c   1.000
_cell.angle_alpha   90.00
_cell.angle_beta   90.00
_cell.angle_gamma   90.00
#
_symmetry.space_group_name_H-M   'P 1'
#
loop_
_entity.id
_entity.type
_entity.pdbx_description
1 polymer ?
#
loop_
_entity_poly.entity_id
_entity_poly.type
_entity_poly.pdbx_seq_one_letter_code
_entity_poly.pdbx_strand_id
1 'polypeptide(L)' 'MYELLTAVFFAIFGMSVYGMLRYGFNIVFVYICLFSLLVVVWGAAAVIKEKKESEKDEQDR' A
#
# COMPACT_ATOMS: atom_id res chain seq x y z
N MET A 1 9.41 -4.13 9.19
CA MET A 1 8.65 -3.33 8.20
C MET A 1 8.45 -4.06 6.89
N TYR A 2 9.50 -4.64 6.28
CA TYR A 2 9.38 -5.33 4.99
C TYR A 2 8.56 -6.63 5.03
N GLU A 3 8.61 -7.41 6.11
CA GLU A 3 7.87 -8.69 6.22
C GLU A 3 6.35 -8.52 6.05
N LEU A 4 5.79 -7.49 6.68
CA LEU A 4 4.35 -7.18 6.61
C LEU A 4 3.98 -6.67 5.21
N LEU A 5 4.88 -5.90 4.59
CA LEU A 5 4.72 -5.43 3.21
C LEU A 5 4.73 -6.60 2.22
N THR A 6 5.67 -7.54 2.37
CA THR A 6 5.78 -8.73 1.51
C THR A 6 4.56 -9.65 1.67
N ALA A 7 4.08 -9.84 2.91
CA ALA A 7 2.88 -10.63 3.18
C ALA A 7 1.63 -10.05 2.52
N VAL A 8 1.45 -8.73 2.64
CA VAL A 8 0.32 -8.01 1.99
C VAL A 8 0.43 -8.08 0.48
N PHE A 9 1.64 -7.94 -0.08
CA PHE A 9 1.88 -8.06 -1.50
C PHE A 9 1.51 -9.46 -2.02
N PHE A 10 1.92 -10.52 -1.31
CA PHE A 10 1.62 -11.90 -1.69
C PHE A 10 0.12 -12.22 -1.62
N ALA A 11 -0.59 -11.69 -0.61
CA ALA A 11 -2.03 -11.86 -0.48
C ALA A 11 -2.78 -11.22 -1.66
N ILE A 12 -2.36 -10.02 -2.06
CA ILE A 12 -2.97 -9.28 -3.18
C ILE A 12 -2.61 -9.92 -4.52
N PHE A 13 -1.40 -10.46 -4.64
CA PHE A 13 -0.98 -11.24 -5.80
C PHE A 13 -1.82 -12.51 -5.95
N GLY A 14 -2.02 -13.28 -4.87
CA GLY A 14 -2.88 -14.45 -4.86
C GLY A 14 -4.34 -14.15 -5.17
N MET A 15 -4.91 -13.09 -4.58
CA MET A 15 -6.27 -12.62 -4.91
C MET A 15 -6.39 -12.17 -6.37
N SER A 16 -5.36 -11.52 -6.91
CA SER A 16 -5.36 -11.08 -8.32
C SER A 16 -5.34 -12.26 -9.27
N VAL A 17 -4.49 -13.27 -9.03
CA VAL A 17 -4.45 -14.50 -9.85
C VAL A 17 -5.76 -15.28 -9.74
N TYR A 18 -6.34 -15.36 -8.54
CA TYR A 18 -7.64 -16.00 -8.33
C TYR A 18 -8.79 -15.25 -9.05
N GLY A 19 -8.80 -13.93 -8.95
CA GLY A 19 -9.76 -13.08 -9.66
C GLY A 19 -9.63 -13.21 -11.17
N MET A 20 -8.41 -13.31 -11.68
CA MET A 20 -8.12 -13.54 -13.10
C MET A 20 -8.73 -14.83 -13.61
N LEU A 21 -8.59 -15.93 -12.87
CA LEU A 21 -9.12 -17.24 -13.23
C LEU A 21 -10.65 -17.30 -13.18
N ARG A 22 -11.29 -16.54 -12.27
CA ARG A 22 -12.73 -16.63 -12.02
C ARG A 22 -13.59 -15.59 -12.75
N TYR A 23 -13.06 -14.38 -12.96
CA TYR A 23 -13.81 -13.25 -13.51
C TYR A 23 -13.18 -12.66 -14.80
N GLY A 24 -12.05 -13.22 -15.26
CA GLY A 24 -11.31 -12.72 -16.43
C GLY A 24 -10.42 -11.51 -16.16
N PHE A 25 -9.70 -11.05 -17.18
CA PHE A 25 -8.61 -10.06 -17.09
C PHE A 25 -9.03 -8.70 -16.49
N ASN A 26 -10.31 -8.35 -16.53
CA ASN A 26 -10.83 -7.04 -16.12
C ASN A 26 -10.70 -6.79 -14.60
N ILE A 27 -10.90 -7.84 -13.78
CA ILE A 27 -10.89 -7.70 -12.32
C ILE A 27 -9.48 -7.50 -11.76
N VAL A 28 -8.46 -8.00 -12.46
CA VAL A 28 -7.04 -7.82 -12.10
C VAL A 28 -6.66 -6.35 -12.11
N PHE A 29 -7.17 -5.59 -13.08
CA PHE A 29 -6.90 -4.16 -13.19
C PHE A 29 -7.47 -3.39 -12.00
N VAL A 30 -8.67 -3.77 -11.54
CA VAL A 30 -9.32 -3.18 -10.36
C VAL A 30 -8.52 -3.45 -9.09
N TYR A 31 -8.01 -4.67 -8.89
CA TYR A 31 -7.18 -5.02 -7.74
C TYR A 31 -5.84 -4.27 -7.73
N ILE A 32 -5.18 -4.15 -8.88
CA ILE A 32 -3.93 -3.40 -9.01
C ILE A 32 -4.15 -1.90 -8.73
N CYS A 33 -5.23 -1.32 -9.25
CA CYS A 33 -5.59 0.07 -8.97
C CYS A 33 -5.87 0.30 -7.47
N LEU A 34 -6.63 -0.59 -6.83
CA LEU A 34 -6.91 -0.52 -5.39
C LEU A 34 -5.63 -0.63 -4.56
N PHE A 35 -4.74 -1.55 -4.91
CA PHE A 35 -3.47 -1.70 -4.21
C PHE A 35 -2.56 -0.49 -4.40
N SER A 36 -2.48 0.05 -5.61
CA SER A 36 -1.71 1.26 -5.91
C SER A 36 -2.21 2.46 -5.11
N LEU A 37 -3.54 2.65 -5.04
CA LEU A 37 -4.15 3.67 -4.18
C LEU A 37 -3.78 3.50 -2.70
N LEU A 38 -3.84 2.27 -2.20
CA LEU A 38 -3.48 1.94 -0.82
C LEU A 38 -2.02 2.32 -0.52
N VAL A 39 -1.09 1.95 -1.41
CA VAL A 39 0.34 2.27 -1.27
C VAL A 39 0.57 3.78 -1.34
N VAL A 40 -0.10 4.51 -2.24
CA VAL A 40 0.03 5.97 -2.35
C VAL A 40 -0.49 6.66 -1.08
N VAL A 41 -1.65 6.25 -0.56
CA VAL A 41 -2.21 6.81 0.68
C VAL A 41 -1.30 6.52 1.87
N TRP A 42 -0.74 5.31 1.95
CA TRP A 42 0.14 4.92 3.04
C TRP A 42 1.49 5.65 2.97
N GLY A 43 2.05 5.80 1.76
CA GLY A 43 3.26 6.60 1.52
C GLY A 43 3.03 8.07 1.87
N ALA A 44 1.90 8.66 1.46
CA ALA A 44 1.55 10.03 1.83
C ALA A 44 1.39 10.19 3.35
N ALA A 45 0.73 9.24 4.02
CA ALA A 45 0.57 9.25 5.47
C ALA A 45 1.92 9.14 6.20
N ALA A 46 2.83 8.29 5.70
CA ALA A 46 4.18 8.15 6.24
C ALA A 46 4.98 9.46 6.09
N VAL A 47 4.97 10.08 4.91
CA VAL A 47 5.65 11.35 4.65
C VAL A 47 5.09 12.48 5.51
N ILE A 48 3.77 12.57 5.67
CA ILE A 48 3.12 13.57 6.52
C ILE A 48 3.49 13.34 7.99
N LYS A 49 3.52 12.09 8.45
CA LYS A 49 3.92 11.74 9.81
C LYS A 49 5.39 12.11 10.07
N GLU A 50 6.27 11.79 9.14
CA GLU A 50 7.71 12.08 9.24
C GLU A 50 7.99 13.59 9.29
N LYS A 51 7.27 14.40 8.48
CA LYS A 51 7.31 15.86 8.58
C LYS A 51 6.86 16.38 9.95
N LYS A 52 5.79 15.82 10.49
CA LYS A 52 5.24 16.23 11.80
C LYS A 52 6.13 15.85 12.97
N GLU A 53 6.89 14.76 12.84
CA GLU A 53 7.85 14.30 13.84
C GLU A 53 9.11 15.19 13.82
N SER A 54 9.62 15.53 12.62
CA SER A 54 10.75 16.48 12.48
C SER A 54 10.44 17.87 13.02
N GLU A 55 9.24 18.42 12.80
CA GLU A 55 8.85 19.72 13.37
C GLU A 55 8.74 19.69 14.90
N LYS A 56 8.44 18.53 15.50
CA LYS A 56 8.30 18.38 16.95
C LYS A 56 9.65 18.30 17.66
N ASP A 57 10.63 17.62 17.08
CA ASP A 57 12.00 17.53 17.60
C ASP A 57 12.74 18.88 17.51
N GLU A 58 12.41 19.73 16.53
CA GLU A 58 13.03 21.04 16.34
C GLU A 58 12.45 22.13 17.26
N GLN A 59 11.26 21.90 17.84
CA GLN A 59 10.62 22.83 18.77
C GLN A 59 10.97 22.55 20.25
N ASP A 60 11.62 21.41 20.54
CA ASP A 60 12.06 20.99 21.89
C ASP A 60 13.57 21.22 22.14
N ARG A 61 14.29 21.85 21.19
CA ARG A 61 15.69 22.33 21.34
C ARG A 61 15.74 23.84 21.49
#